data_AF-A0A384K2I4-F1
#
_entry.id   AF-A0A384K2I4-F1
#
_cell.length_a   1.000
_cell.length_b   1.000
_cell.length_c   1.000
_cell.angle_alpha   90.00
_cell.angle_beta   90.00
_cell.angle_gamma   90.00
#
_symmetry.space_group_name_H-M   'P 1'
#
loop_
_entity.id
_entity.type
_entity.pdbx_description
1 polymer ?
#
loop_
_entity_poly.entity_id
_entity_poly.type
_entity_poly.pdbx_seq_one_letter_code
_entity_poly.pdbx_strand_id
1 'polypeptide(L)'
;MDPASRDQLIPPNDPLTPRWLLDIRDWKLVRYIDIASTIKTEGYGIVSYTWGYIADLKKPQPDNKLPSGLLWDVPTTTGFSLDRAKEVVAKMGTRYVWWDWMCVPQETLCGQRTITPRLRSAAHEEIAKQLNIYRNAKKSIVWLHSTDWSLKSPLKTLLLAGSEDGETLPTDPKAYFDKIVQLLTQSREAERWLASGWTLQEGVLLPETVLIDGVSNTLQNDMFMHNGGHASVIDLTARVTKLTIGLAQSFLLQANGEEPQNKVGKLIGESIHMANEFRQTLRALVTSGFVAYGKASPLYILSGKQSRRFGKVQDSCWALIGAMELEGITVNYDLPMDEIKMIFLTALFEKYQWSMLLLPQPLFAVNKGQFASDFQWINIVDGLMIPVGVFVDSQIGLASQITLPRISLDNAMMLTIQPPKTSQTFTLWRNLDIKWYLHYVQTDAGVEIRSPAPKTNPTPRISDAVFLKLEDLGKNDNAATTSTGMRCIAIMGLGTPQIKESAGIFGGIVDLWFVGGSTAEVSSLKLHASAH
;
A
#
# COMPACT_ATOMS: atom_id res chain seq x y z
N MET A 1 -0.55 37.80 22.57
CA MET A 1 -0.08 36.79 23.55
C MET A 1 1.38 36.53 23.23
N ASP A 2 2.28 36.71 24.20
CA ASP A 2 3.71 36.45 23.97
C ASP A 2 3.96 34.95 23.71
N PRO A 3 5.09 34.56 23.09
CA PRO A 3 5.38 33.16 22.76
C PRO A 3 5.43 32.22 23.98
N ALA A 4 5.93 32.70 25.13
CA ALA A 4 6.09 31.87 26.32
C ALA A 4 4.74 31.52 26.97
N SER A 5 3.81 32.47 27.01
CA SER A 5 2.43 32.23 27.47
C SER A 5 1.65 31.35 26.50
N ARG A 6 1.89 31.44 25.18
CA ARG A 6 1.31 30.51 24.18
C ARG A 6 1.78 29.07 24.40
N ASP A 7 3.06 28.86 24.64
CA ASP A 7 3.65 27.52 24.80
C ASP A 7 3.14 26.78 26.05
N GLN A 8 2.65 27.51 27.07
CA GLN A 8 2.01 26.93 28.25
C GLN A 8 0.62 26.35 27.96
N LEU A 9 -0.01 26.74 26.85
CA LEU A 9 -1.32 26.26 26.44
C LEU A 9 -1.27 24.98 25.59
N ILE A 10 -0.07 24.53 25.21
CA ILE A 10 0.12 23.28 24.48
C ILE A 10 -0.15 22.12 25.45
N PRO A 11 -1.10 21.21 25.16
CA PRO A 11 -1.35 20.02 25.99
C PRO A 11 -0.08 19.15 26.15
N PRO A 12 -0.06 18.14 27.03
CA PRO A 12 0.94 17.08 26.94
C PRO A 12 0.74 16.22 25.67
N ASN A 13 1.79 15.52 25.21
CA ASN A 13 1.62 14.52 24.15
C ASN A 13 1.00 13.25 24.72
N ASP A 14 -0.01 12.71 24.04
CA ASP A 14 -0.50 11.35 24.23
C ASP A 14 -0.41 10.65 22.86
N PRO A 15 0.29 9.50 22.75
CA PRO A 15 0.43 8.79 21.47
C PRO A 15 -0.88 8.16 20.96
N LEU A 16 -1.91 8.02 21.80
CA LEU A 16 -3.16 7.33 21.46
C LEU A 16 -4.30 8.29 21.09
N THR A 17 -4.20 9.57 21.45
CA THR A 17 -5.29 10.54 21.27
C THR A 17 -4.79 11.85 20.68
N PRO A 18 -5.59 12.58 19.89
CA PRO A 18 -5.20 13.89 19.38
C PRO A 18 -5.01 14.90 20.53
N ARG A 19 -4.15 15.90 20.37
CA ARG A 19 -4.00 16.99 21.34
C ARG A 19 -5.20 17.93 21.31
N TRP A 20 -5.71 18.18 20.10
CA TRP A 20 -6.79 19.12 19.86
C TRP A 20 -7.89 18.50 19.01
N LEU A 21 -9.11 18.95 19.26
CA LEU A 21 -10.26 18.74 18.39
C LEU A 21 -10.89 20.10 18.10
N LEU A 22 -11.50 20.22 16.92
CA LEU A 22 -12.31 21.37 16.56
C LEU A 22 -13.75 21.10 17.00
N ASP A 23 -14.27 21.94 17.89
CA ASP A 23 -15.71 22.04 18.14
C ASP A 23 -16.33 22.83 17.00
N ILE A 24 -17.00 22.13 16.07
CA ILE A 24 -17.57 22.76 14.88
C ILE A 24 -18.83 23.57 15.19
N ARG A 25 -19.49 23.30 16.32
CA ARG A 25 -20.70 24.01 16.74
C ARG A 25 -20.34 25.39 17.30
N ASP A 26 -19.36 25.42 18.20
CA ASP A 26 -18.94 26.66 18.85
C ASP A 26 -17.78 27.35 18.11
N TRP A 27 -17.30 26.75 17.02
CA TRP A 27 -16.16 27.19 16.22
C TRP A 27 -14.93 27.50 17.09
N LYS A 28 -14.49 26.47 17.82
CA LYS A 28 -13.45 26.58 18.85
C LYS A 28 -12.48 25.41 18.79
N LEU A 29 -11.18 25.69 18.87
CA LEU A 29 -10.17 24.67 19.10
C LEU A 29 -10.16 24.31 20.59
N VAL A 30 -10.39 23.05 20.92
CA VAL A 30 -10.46 22.54 22.30
C VAL A 30 -9.38 21.49 22.52
N ARG A 31 -8.84 21.42 23.74
CA ARG A 31 -7.87 20.39 24.11
C ARG A 31 -8.63 19.09 24.35
N TYR A 32 -8.16 17.99 23.79
CA TYR A 32 -8.82 16.68 23.95
C TYR A 32 -9.01 16.31 25.42
N ILE A 33 -7.98 16.56 26.24
CA ILE A 33 -7.99 16.26 27.68
C ILE A 33 -9.13 16.93 28.45
N ASP A 34 -9.62 18.09 27.99
CA ASP A 34 -10.70 18.82 28.66
C ASP A 34 -12.08 18.23 28.36
N ILE A 35 -12.18 17.44 27.29
CA ILE A 35 -13.44 16.89 26.78
C ILE A 35 -13.42 15.36 26.66
N ALA A 36 -12.41 14.70 27.23
CA ALA A 36 -12.19 13.26 27.07
C ALA A 36 -13.40 12.42 27.48
N SER A 37 -14.13 12.81 28.54
CA SER A 37 -15.36 12.14 28.96
C SER A 37 -16.46 12.22 27.92
N THR A 38 -16.62 13.38 27.28
CA THR A 38 -17.61 13.60 26.20
C THR A 38 -17.22 12.84 24.95
N ILE A 39 -15.92 12.82 24.60
CA ILE A 39 -15.42 12.06 23.46
C ILE A 39 -15.60 10.55 23.66
N LYS A 40 -15.47 10.05 24.89
CA LYS A 40 -15.72 8.63 25.18
C LYS A 40 -17.15 8.21 24.83
N THR A 41 -18.13 9.12 24.97
CA THR A 41 -19.54 8.84 24.69
C THR A 41 -19.97 9.21 23.27
N GLU A 42 -19.61 10.41 22.80
CA GLU A 42 -20.06 10.95 21.51
C GLU A 42 -19.11 10.59 20.35
N GLY A 43 -17.84 10.34 20.66
CA GLY A 43 -16.77 10.23 19.68
C GLY A 43 -16.38 11.57 19.07
N TYR A 44 -15.46 11.50 18.11
CA TYR A 44 -15.14 12.59 17.19
C TYR A 44 -15.10 12.01 15.77
N GLY A 45 -15.04 12.88 14.77
CA GLY A 45 -14.78 12.45 13.41
C GLY A 45 -13.56 13.10 12.78
N ILE A 46 -13.22 12.66 11.58
CA ILE A 46 -11.99 13.06 10.86
C ILE A 46 -12.28 13.43 9.40
N VAL A 47 -11.44 14.28 8.84
CA VAL A 47 -11.53 14.70 7.44
C VAL A 47 -10.25 14.30 6.73
N SER A 48 -10.39 13.53 5.65
CA SER A 48 -9.29 13.15 4.76
C SER A 48 -9.41 13.91 3.44
N TYR A 49 -8.39 14.70 3.09
CA TYR A 49 -8.39 15.60 1.93
C TYR A 49 -6.97 16.16 1.67
N THR A 50 -6.79 17.09 0.73
CA THR A 50 -5.46 17.52 0.25
C THR A 50 -5.28 19.05 0.15
N TRP A 51 -5.47 19.77 1.26
CA TRP A 51 -5.29 21.23 1.28
C TRP A 51 -3.84 21.68 1.05
N GLY A 52 -2.84 20.91 1.51
CA GLY A 52 -1.43 21.32 1.46
C GLY A 52 -0.91 21.61 0.04
N TYR A 53 -1.48 20.95 -0.98
CA TYR A 53 -1.12 21.19 -2.39
C TYR A 53 -1.64 22.51 -2.96
N ILE A 54 -2.59 23.14 -2.28
CA ILE A 54 -3.24 24.40 -2.70
C ILE A 54 -3.14 25.49 -1.64
N ALA A 55 -2.32 25.27 -0.61
CA ALA A 55 -2.09 26.24 0.44
C ALA A 55 -1.37 27.48 -0.09
N ASP A 56 -1.88 28.66 0.23
CA ASP A 56 -1.18 29.92 0.05
C ASP A 56 -0.51 30.32 1.37
N LEU A 57 0.74 29.91 1.54
CA LEU A 57 1.51 30.15 2.77
C LEU A 57 1.82 31.64 3.00
N LYS A 58 1.66 32.50 1.99
CA LYS A 58 1.86 33.94 2.10
C LYS A 58 0.60 34.67 2.57
N LYS A 59 -0.56 34.01 2.54
CA LYS A 59 -1.84 34.61 2.85
C LYS A 59 -2.53 33.84 3.97
N PRO A 60 -2.37 34.24 5.24
CA PRO A 60 -3.11 33.63 6.34
C PRO A 60 -4.62 33.94 6.24
N GLN A 61 -5.43 33.10 6.85
CA GLN A 61 -6.86 33.33 7.05
C GLN A 61 -7.06 34.57 7.94
N PRO A 62 -8.12 35.36 7.70
CA PRO A 62 -8.47 36.46 8.59
C PRO A 62 -8.79 35.98 10.02
N ASP A 63 -8.30 36.70 11.02
CA ASP A 63 -8.47 36.34 12.44
C ASP A 63 -9.92 36.14 12.86
N ASN A 64 -10.84 36.96 12.34
CA ASN A 64 -12.26 36.86 12.63
C ASN A 64 -12.94 35.62 12.03
N LYS A 65 -12.26 34.88 11.13
CA LYS A 65 -12.74 33.61 10.58
C LYS A 65 -12.15 32.38 11.29
N LEU A 66 -11.06 32.55 12.03
CA LEU A 66 -10.40 31.45 12.72
C LEU A 66 -11.20 30.99 13.95
N PRO A 67 -11.12 29.69 14.32
CA PRO A 67 -11.75 29.23 15.54
C PRO A 67 -11.10 29.86 16.76
N SER A 68 -11.90 30.14 17.79
CA SER A 68 -11.37 30.65 19.05
C SER A 68 -10.42 29.63 19.71
N GLY A 69 -9.38 30.12 20.39
CA GLY A 69 -8.39 29.26 21.06
C GLY A 69 -7.25 28.73 20.18
N LEU A 70 -7.25 29.04 18.87
CA LEU A 70 -6.18 28.64 17.96
C LEU A 70 -4.86 29.34 18.34
N LEU A 71 -3.76 28.56 18.38
CA LEU A 71 -2.45 29.06 18.84
C LEU A 71 -1.51 29.44 17.69
N TRP A 72 -1.89 29.28 16.43
CA TRP A 72 -1.07 29.53 15.23
C TRP A 72 -1.91 30.21 14.15
N ASP A 73 -1.31 30.64 13.03
CA ASP A 73 -2.08 31.10 11.86
C ASP A 73 -2.39 29.92 10.94
N VAL A 74 -3.52 29.99 10.24
CA VAL A 74 -3.90 28.99 9.23
C VAL A 74 -3.75 29.61 7.84
N PRO A 75 -3.03 29.00 6.90
CA PRO A 75 -2.93 29.53 5.53
C PRO A 75 -4.28 29.46 4.82
N THR A 76 -4.52 30.36 3.87
CA THR A 76 -5.64 30.23 2.91
C THR A 76 -5.36 29.14 1.87
N THR A 77 -6.36 28.78 1.07
CA THR A 77 -6.16 27.92 -0.09
C THR A 77 -6.61 28.61 -1.38
N THR A 78 -6.04 28.18 -2.51
CA THR A 78 -6.44 28.65 -3.85
C THR A 78 -7.60 27.87 -4.45
N GLY A 79 -7.97 26.72 -3.87
CA GLY A 79 -9.01 25.82 -4.41
C GLY A 79 -10.40 25.99 -3.77
N PHE A 80 -10.47 26.35 -2.49
CA PHE A 80 -11.74 26.55 -1.78
C PHE A 80 -11.62 27.55 -0.62
N SER A 81 -12.75 28.13 -0.23
CA SER A 81 -12.82 29.01 0.94
C SER A 81 -12.95 28.21 2.24
N LEU A 82 -12.60 28.84 3.36
CA LEU A 82 -12.84 28.26 4.69
C LEU A 82 -14.33 28.01 4.94
N ASP A 83 -15.19 28.93 4.52
CA ASP A 83 -16.65 28.80 4.67
C ASP A 83 -17.17 27.55 3.93
N ARG A 84 -16.65 27.32 2.72
CA ARG A 84 -16.97 26.11 1.95
C ARG A 84 -16.54 24.84 2.66
N ALA A 85 -15.32 24.83 3.20
CA ALA A 85 -14.82 23.68 3.94
C ALA A 85 -15.64 23.41 5.21
N LYS A 86 -16.11 24.46 5.91
CA LYS A 86 -17.03 24.31 7.06
C LYS A 86 -18.33 23.62 6.69
N GLU A 87 -18.93 23.97 5.56
CA GLU A 87 -20.15 23.34 5.05
C GLU A 87 -19.96 21.84 4.80
N VAL A 88 -18.83 21.46 4.21
CA VAL A 88 -18.48 20.05 3.95
C VAL A 88 -18.27 19.30 5.27
N VAL A 89 -17.46 19.85 6.19
CA VAL A 89 -17.18 19.20 7.48
C VAL A 89 -18.45 19.01 8.31
N ALA A 90 -19.40 19.95 8.24
CA ALA A 90 -20.67 19.85 8.94
C ALA A 90 -21.52 18.62 8.50
N LYS A 91 -21.33 18.11 7.27
CA LYS A 91 -22.02 16.89 6.78
C LYS A 91 -21.68 15.64 7.56
N MET A 92 -20.53 15.61 8.24
CA MET A 92 -20.13 14.50 9.08
C MET A 92 -21.11 14.26 10.25
N GLY A 93 -21.88 15.28 10.64
CA GLY A 93 -22.93 15.16 11.66
C GLY A 93 -22.36 14.78 13.03
N THR A 94 -21.17 15.28 13.37
CA THR A 94 -20.56 15.17 14.70
C THR A 94 -20.10 16.54 15.17
N ARG A 95 -20.08 16.76 16.49
CA ARG A 95 -19.68 18.05 17.08
C ARG A 95 -18.17 18.26 17.05
N TYR A 96 -17.41 17.19 17.31
CA TYR A 96 -15.96 17.28 17.44
C TYR A 96 -15.30 16.64 16.24
N VAL A 97 -14.38 17.37 15.61
CA VAL A 97 -13.67 16.91 14.41
C VAL A 97 -12.17 17.13 14.59
N TRP A 98 -11.38 16.10 14.31
CA TRP A 98 -9.97 16.30 14.05
C TRP A 98 -9.80 16.63 12.57
N TRP A 99 -9.37 17.87 12.31
CA TRP A 99 -9.19 18.41 10.97
C TRP A 99 -7.78 18.99 10.88
N ASP A 100 -6.87 18.30 10.19
CA ASP A 100 -5.44 18.58 10.21
C ASP A 100 -5.08 20.07 9.95
N TRP A 101 -5.76 20.75 9.03
CA TRP A 101 -5.55 22.16 8.72
C TRP A 101 -5.83 23.10 9.92
N MET A 102 -6.71 22.68 10.83
CA MET A 102 -7.08 23.42 12.05
C MET A 102 -6.49 22.84 13.34
N CYS A 103 -6.20 21.54 13.37
CA CYS A 103 -5.80 20.80 14.58
C CYS A 103 -4.29 20.51 14.63
N VAL A 104 -3.58 20.65 13.52
CA VAL A 104 -2.12 20.57 13.47
C VAL A 104 -1.55 21.99 13.34
N PRO A 105 -0.54 22.38 14.15
CA PRO A 105 0.12 23.67 13.99
C PRO A 105 0.69 23.88 12.59
N GLN A 106 0.35 25.02 11.98
CA GLN A 106 0.71 25.37 10.60
C GLN A 106 1.78 26.47 10.56
N GLU A 107 2.68 26.38 9.58
CA GLU A 107 3.62 27.45 9.27
C GLU A 107 3.06 28.36 8.18
N THR A 108 3.14 29.68 8.40
CA THR A 108 2.80 30.70 7.41
C THR A 108 3.93 31.71 7.28
N LEU A 109 4.25 32.15 6.06
CA LEU A 109 5.38 33.06 5.79
C LEU A 109 5.08 34.50 6.22
N CYS A 110 3.82 34.91 6.20
CA CYS A 110 3.39 36.28 6.51
C CYS A 110 2.38 36.32 7.67
N GLY A 111 2.43 35.30 8.54
CA GLY A 111 1.57 35.21 9.71
C GLY A 111 1.92 36.20 10.81
N GLN A 112 0.91 36.57 11.60
CA GLN A 112 1.08 37.33 12.85
C GLN A 112 1.51 36.43 14.00
N ARG A 113 1.15 35.15 13.98
CA ARG A 113 1.46 34.14 15.00
C ARG A 113 2.63 33.29 14.54
N THR A 114 3.85 33.71 14.88
CA THR A 114 5.06 32.89 14.63
C THR A 114 4.93 31.52 15.30
N ILE A 115 5.34 30.45 14.59
CA ILE A 115 5.42 29.10 15.14
C ILE A 115 6.64 28.99 16.06
N THR A 116 6.44 28.51 17.28
CA THR A 116 7.53 28.27 18.24
C THR A 116 8.15 26.89 17.98
N PRO A 117 9.39 26.62 18.44
CA PRO A 117 9.96 25.28 18.39
C PRO A 117 9.07 24.21 19.04
N ARG A 118 8.37 24.54 20.14
CA ARG A 118 7.46 23.61 20.82
C ARG A 118 6.20 23.33 20.00
N LEU A 119 5.61 24.33 19.35
CA LEU A 119 4.50 24.11 18.42
C LEU A 119 4.92 23.27 17.20
N ARG A 120 6.14 23.48 16.69
CA ARG A 120 6.67 22.65 15.60
C ARG A 120 6.85 21.19 16.03
N SER A 121 7.38 20.95 17.22
CA SER A 121 7.45 19.59 17.81
C SER A 121 6.06 18.98 17.93
N ALA A 122 5.09 19.73 18.48
CA ALA A 122 3.71 19.28 18.62
C ALA A 122 3.05 18.95 17.27
N ALA A 123 3.36 19.67 16.19
CA ALA A 123 2.88 19.35 14.85
C ALA A 123 3.43 18.00 14.34
N HIS A 124 4.74 17.78 14.47
CA HIS A 124 5.34 16.50 14.10
C HIS A 124 4.77 15.34 14.92
N GLU A 125 4.55 15.55 16.22
CA GLU A 125 3.96 14.56 17.12
C GLU A 125 2.49 14.27 16.79
N GLU A 126 1.69 15.27 16.40
CA GLU A 126 0.31 15.06 15.90
C GLU A 126 0.30 14.21 14.62
N ILE A 127 1.19 14.51 13.66
CA ILE A 127 1.30 13.75 12.42
C ILE A 127 1.72 12.30 12.71
N ALA A 128 2.68 12.10 13.61
CA ALA A 128 3.20 10.78 13.95
C ALA A 128 2.15 9.82 14.55
N LYS A 129 1.06 10.35 15.14
CA LYS A 129 -0.02 9.53 15.71
C LYS A 129 -1.30 9.49 14.87
N GLN A 130 -1.25 9.92 13.60
CA GLN A 130 -2.39 9.85 12.69
C GLN A 130 -3.06 8.47 12.65
N LEU A 131 -2.29 7.37 12.72
CA LEU A 131 -2.84 6.01 12.81
C LEU A 131 -3.89 5.90 13.93
N ASN A 132 -3.52 6.28 15.15
CA ASN A 132 -4.39 6.16 16.31
C ASN A 132 -5.54 7.16 16.25
N ILE A 133 -5.29 8.37 15.76
CA ILE A 133 -6.34 9.39 15.56
C ILE A 133 -7.40 8.88 14.59
N TYR A 134 -7.01 8.26 13.47
CA TYR A 134 -7.95 7.78 12.46
C TYR A 134 -8.68 6.55 12.97
N ARG A 135 -7.96 5.58 13.57
CA ARG A 135 -8.53 4.35 14.12
C ARG A 135 -9.57 4.62 15.22
N ASN A 136 -9.38 5.65 16.04
CA ASN A 136 -10.27 5.98 17.15
C ASN A 136 -11.43 6.93 16.76
N ALA A 137 -11.46 7.42 15.53
CA ALA A 137 -12.57 8.24 15.03
C ALA A 137 -13.85 7.42 14.86
N LYS A 138 -15.00 7.99 15.22
CA LYS A 138 -16.32 7.37 15.06
C LYS A 138 -16.99 7.69 13.72
N LYS A 139 -16.56 8.77 13.08
CA LYS A 139 -17.07 9.24 11.79
C LYS A 139 -15.93 9.76 10.94
N SER A 140 -16.12 9.73 9.64
CA SER A 140 -15.11 10.18 8.69
C SER A 140 -15.77 10.64 7.39
N ILE A 141 -15.08 11.54 6.69
CA ILE A 141 -15.38 11.88 5.29
C ILE A 141 -14.08 11.94 4.50
N VAL A 142 -14.15 11.55 3.22
CA VAL A 142 -13.10 11.85 2.24
C VAL A 142 -13.61 12.95 1.33
N TRP A 143 -12.94 14.10 1.35
CA TRP A 143 -13.35 15.26 0.55
C TRP A 143 -12.50 15.40 -0.71
N LEU A 144 -13.11 15.04 -1.83
CA LEU A 144 -12.57 15.15 -3.19
C LEU A 144 -12.86 16.55 -3.74
N HIS A 145 -12.17 17.55 -3.18
CA HIS A 145 -12.47 18.97 -3.42
C HIS A 145 -12.29 19.44 -4.87
N SER A 146 -11.58 18.68 -5.71
CA SER A 146 -11.40 18.98 -7.13
C SER A 146 -12.43 18.27 -8.02
N THR A 147 -13.31 17.46 -7.42
CA THR A 147 -14.35 16.69 -8.10
C THR A 147 -15.71 17.39 -7.96
N ASP A 148 -16.58 17.21 -8.95
CA ASP A 148 -18.00 17.57 -8.91
C ASP A 148 -18.80 16.40 -9.51
N TRP A 149 -19.65 15.76 -8.71
CA TRP A 149 -20.44 14.60 -9.12
C TRP A 149 -21.58 14.96 -10.07
N SER A 150 -21.98 16.24 -10.18
CA SER A 150 -22.95 16.67 -11.18
C SER A 150 -22.37 16.66 -12.59
N LEU A 151 -21.04 16.78 -12.71
CA LEU A 151 -20.33 16.78 -13.97
C LEU A 151 -19.83 15.37 -14.34
N LYS A 152 -19.53 15.18 -15.63
CA LYS A 152 -18.80 14.00 -16.08
C LYS A 152 -17.34 14.13 -15.66
N SER A 153 -16.79 13.06 -15.08
CA SER A 153 -15.38 12.99 -14.72
C SER A 153 -14.84 11.57 -14.91
N PRO A 154 -13.53 11.40 -15.16
CA PRO A 154 -12.92 10.08 -15.25
C PRO A 154 -13.19 9.20 -14.03
N LEU A 155 -13.20 9.81 -12.84
CA LEU A 155 -13.47 9.13 -11.58
C LEU A 155 -14.92 8.65 -11.48
N LYS A 156 -15.88 9.49 -11.85
CA LYS A 156 -17.30 9.12 -11.89
C LYS A 156 -17.54 8.01 -12.90
N THR A 157 -16.95 8.10 -14.10
CA THR A 157 -17.02 7.05 -15.12
C THR A 157 -16.43 5.72 -14.61
N LEU A 158 -15.31 5.76 -13.89
CA LEU A 158 -14.70 4.56 -13.31
C LEU A 158 -15.59 3.92 -12.22
N LEU A 159 -16.15 4.74 -11.32
CA LEU A 159 -17.01 4.27 -10.23
C LEU A 159 -18.31 3.65 -10.75
N LEU A 160 -18.92 4.28 -11.76
CA LEU A 160 -20.19 3.84 -12.38
C LEU A 160 -20.01 2.83 -13.53
N ALA A 161 -18.79 2.35 -13.77
CA ALA A 161 -18.49 1.44 -14.87
C ALA A 161 -19.40 0.19 -14.85
N GLY A 162 -20.23 0.01 -15.89
CA GLY A 162 -21.15 -1.11 -16.00
C GLY A 162 -22.47 -0.96 -15.23
N SER A 163 -22.77 0.24 -14.71
CA SER A 163 -24.14 0.63 -14.32
C SER A 163 -24.90 1.21 -15.50
N GLU A 164 -26.23 1.29 -15.38
CA GLU A 164 -27.10 1.94 -16.38
C GLU A 164 -26.82 3.44 -16.51
N ASP A 165 -26.43 4.09 -15.41
CA ASP A 165 -26.07 5.52 -15.36
C ASP A 165 -24.62 5.80 -15.82
N GLY A 166 -23.84 4.74 -16.05
CA GLY A 166 -22.43 4.81 -16.42
C GLY A 166 -22.21 4.95 -17.92
N GLU A 167 -21.03 5.46 -18.30
CA GLU A 167 -20.62 5.42 -19.70
C GLU A 167 -20.35 3.97 -20.13
N THR A 168 -20.82 3.59 -21.32
CA THR A 168 -20.54 2.29 -21.91
C THR A 168 -19.04 2.14 -22.15
N LEU A 169 -18.43 1.18 -21.48
CA LEU A 169 -17.02 0.84 -21.70
C LEU A 169 -16.87 -0.11 -22.90
N PRO A 170 -15.68 -0.15 -23.54
CA PRO A 170 -15.41 -1.08 -24.62
C PRO A 170 -15.66 -2.54 -24.20
N THR A 171 -16.15 -3.36 -25.13
CA THR A 171 -16.38 -4.80 -24.90
C THR A 171 -15.21 -5.66 -25.36
N ASP A 172 -14.33 -5.10 -26.21
CA ASP A 172 -13.05 -5.69 -26.53
C ASP A 172 -12.12 -5.66 -25.29
N PRO A 173 -11.51 -6.79 -24.89
CA PRO A 173 -10.73 -6.84 -23.65
C PRO A 173 -9.56 -5.86 -23.62
N LYS A 174 -8.81 -5.72 -24.73
CA LYS A 174 -7.64 -4.85 -24.76
C LYS A 174 -8.06 -3.39 -24.62
N ALA A 175 -9.03 -2.97 -25.45
CA ALA A 175 -9.58 -1.62 -25.37
C ALA A 175 -10.23 -1.32 -24.01
N TYR A 176 -10.87 -2.31 -23.38
CA TYR A 176 -11.44 -2.18 -22.05
C TYR A 176 -10.37 -1.89 -21.00
N PHE A 177 -9.30 -2.70 -20.96
CA PHE A 177 -8.22 -2.51 -20.00
C PHE A 177 -7.45 -1.20 -20.24
N ASP A 178 -7.19 -0.84 -21.51
CA ASP A 178 -6.58 0.44 -21.84
C ASP A 178 -7.44 1.61 -21.34
N LYS A 179 -8.76 1.52 -21.53
CA LYS A 179 -9.69 2.54 -21.03
C LYS A 179 -9.68 2.63 -19.51
N ILE A 180 -9.64 1.51 -18.79
CA ILE A 180 -9.55 1.51 -17.33
C ILE A 180 -8.24 2.14 -16.85
N VAL A 181 -7.10 1.77 -17.44
CA VAL A 181 -5.79 2.37 -17.09
C VAL A 181 -5.77 3.87 -17.40
N GLN A 182 -6.37 4.29 -18.51
CA GLN A 182 -6.56 5.71 -18.85
C GLN A 182 -7.39 6.43 -17.78
N LEU A 183 -8.56 5.89 -17.43
CA LEU A 183 -9.45 6.48 -16.42
C LEU A 183 -8.78 6.60 -15.06
N LEU A 184 -8.02 5.59 -14.63
CA LEU A 184 -7.23 5.64 -13.39
C LEU A 184 -6.20 6.77 -13.43
N THR A 185 -5.50 6.92 -14.56
CA THR A 185 -4.49 7.96 -14.74
C THR A 185 -5.10 9.35 -14.71
N GLN A 186 -6.15 9.58 -15.50
CA GLN A 186 -6.85 10.86 -15.57
C GLN A 186 -7.54 11.21 -14.25
N SER A 187 -8.05 10.23 -13.50
CA SER A 187 -8.64 10.46 -12.18
C SER A 187 -7.59 10.99 -11.20
N ARG A 188 -6.37 10.45 -11.20
CA ARG A 188 -5.27 10.95 -10.36
C ARG A 188 -4.80 12.34 -10.75
N GLU A 189 -4.81 12.65 -12.04
CA GLU A 189 -4.45 13.99 -12.53
C GLU A 189 -5.50 15.04 -12.14
N ALA A 190 -6.77 14.67 -12.17
CA ALA A 190 -7.89 15.56 -11.85
C ALA A 190 -8.13 15.71 -10.34
N GLU A 191 -7.93 14.66 -9.55
CA GLU A 191 -8.21 14.64 -8.12
C GLU A 191 -6.95 14.40 -7.29
N ARG A 192 -6.51 15.44 -6.58
CA ARG A 192 -5.28 15.44 -5.77
C ARG A 192 -5.31 14.40 -4.65
N TRP A 193 -6.48 14.08 -4.10
CA TRP A 193 -6.61 13.00 -3.11
C TRP A 193 -6.19 11.64 -3.69
N LEU A 194 -6.38 11.41 -4.99
CA LEU A 194 -5.92 10.18 -5.65
C LEU A 194 -4.43 10.22 -6.02
N ALA A 195 -3.76 11.37 -5.87
CA ALA A 195 -2.34 11.54 -6.19
C ALA A 195 -1.44 11.69 -4.95
N SER A 196 -1.98 12.07 -3.79
CA SER A 196 -1.18 12.27 -2.58
C SER A 196 -0.71 10.95 -1.96
N GLY A 197 0.53 10.93 -1.46
CA GLY A 197 1.08 9.81 -0.70
C GLY A 197 0.45 9.65 0.68
N TRP A 198 0.13 10.77 1.33
CA TRP A 198 -0.56 10.75 2.64
C TRP A 198 -1.95 10.13 2.53
N THR A 199 -2.69 10.44 1.47
CA THR A 199 -4.05 9.94 1.27
C THR A 199 -4.09 8.47 0.84
N LEU A 200 -2.97 7.90 0.37
CA LEU A 200 -2.86 6.46 0.18
C LEU A 200 -3.02 5.73 1.52
N GLN A 201 -2.35 6.21 2.58
CA GLN A 201 -2.53 5.68 3.93
C GLN A 201 -3.96 5.88 4.40
N GLU A 202 -4.50 7.08 4.24
CA GLU A 202 -5.86 7.38 4.67
C GLU A 202 -6.88 6.48 3.97
N GLY A 203 -6.70 6.19 2.68
CA GLY A 203 -7.56 5.29 1.94
C GLY A 203 -7.54 3.84 2.48
N VAL A 204 -6.40 3.38 3.00
CA VAL A 204 -6.30 2.07 3.68
C VAL A 204 -6.97 2.09 5.05
N LEU A 205 -6.82 3.19 5.80
CA LEU A 205 -7.42 3.33 7.13
C LEU A 205 -8.93 3.60 7.09
N LEU A 206 -9.45 4.10 5.97
CA LEU A 206 -10.81 4.61 5.82
C LEU A 206 -11.60 3.93 4.69
N PRO A 207 -11.57 2.59 4.55
CA PRO A 207 -12.16 1.91 3.40
C PRO A 207 -13.67 2.17 3.28
N GLU A 208 -14.39 2.25 4.39
CA GLU A 208 -15.84 2.45 4.39
C GLU A 208 -16.24 3.94 4.43
N THR A 209 -15.30 4.87 4.23
CA THR A 209 -15.61 6.30 4.32
C THR A 209 -16.24 6.82 3.04
N VAL A 210 -17.33 7.58 3.18
CA VAL A 210 -18.06 8.20 2.06
C VAL A 210 -17.19 9.23 1.34
N LEU A 211 -17.29 9.24 0.00
CA LEU A 211 -16.67 10.23 -0.87
C LEU A 211 -17.61 11.42 -1.06
N ILE A 212 -17.16 12.60 -0.65
CA ILE A 212 -17.87 13.87 -0.83
C ILE A 212 -17.11 14.71 -1.85
N ASP A 213 -17.80 15.30 -2.83
CA ASP A 213 -17.18 16.16 -3.84
C ASP A 213 -16.97 17.62 -3.36
N GLY A 214 -16.39 18.46 -4.21
CA GLY A 214 -16.19 19.89 -3.97
C GLY A 214 -17.48 20.65 -3.67
N VAL A 215 -18.62 20.16 -4.18
CA VAL A 215 -19.97 20.74 -4.02
C VAL A 215 -20.81 20.08 -2.91
N SER A 216 -20.19 19.28 -2.02
CA SER A 216 -20.81 18.65 -0.83
C SER A 216 -21.86 17.59 -1.17
N ASN A 217 -21.83 17.09 -2.39
CA ASN A 217 -22.67 15.99 -2.83
C ASN A 217 -21.95 14.67 -2.64
N THR A 218 -22.75 13.61 -2.54
CA THR A 218 -22.33 12.22 -2.53
C THR A 218 -22.79 11.57 -3.82
N LEU A 219 -22.00 10.66 -4.39
CA LEU A 219 -22.41 9.88 -5.54
C LEU A 219 -23.23 8.68 -5.07
N GLN A 220 -24.49 8.58 -5.49
CA GLN A 220 -25.39 7.48 -5.12
C GLN A 220 -25.65 6.56 -6.31
N ASN A 221 -25.65 5.24 -6.08
CA ASN A 221 -26.06 4.22 -7.03
C ASN A 221 -26.29 2.87 -6.32
N ASP A 222 -27.20 2.05 -6.84
CA ASP A 222 -27.57 0.75 -6.25
C ASP A 222 -26.43 -0.27 -6.24
N MET A 223 -25.40 -0.07 -7.07
CA MET A 223 -24.21 -0.92 -7.09
C MET A 223 -23.27 -0.71 -5.89
N PHE A 224 -23.39 0.41 -5.16
CA PHE A 224 -22.56 0.69 -3.99
C PHE A 224 -23.15 -0.02 -2.76
N MET A 225 -22.45 -1.04 -2.27
CA MET A 225 -22.98 -1.91 -1.21
C MET A 225 -22.87 -1.30 0.19
N HIS A 226 -22.07 -0.24 0.35
CA HIS A 226 -21.79 0.40 1.64
C HIS A 226 -22.53 1.73 1.77
N ASN A 227 -22.60 2.26 3.00
CA ASN A 227 -23.11 3.60 3.31
C ASN A 227 -24.49 3.94 2.71
N GLY A 228 -25.38 2.95 2.59
CA GLY A 228 -26.73 3.15 2.05
C GLY A 228 -26.76 3.55 0.58
N GLY A 229 -25.88 2.96 -0.25
CA GLY A 229 -25.83 3.23 -1.69
C GLY A 229 -24.97 4.41 -2.08
N HIS A 230 -24.12 4.92 -1.19
CA HIS A 230 -23.21 6.03 -1.48
C HIS A 230 -21.79 5.53 -1.75
N ALA A 231 -21.16 6.09 -2.77
CA ALA A 231 -19.78 5.80 -3.11
C ALA A 231 -18.85 6.10 -1.93
N SER A 232 -17.97 5.16 -1.66
CA SER A 232 -17.01 5.15 -0.58
C SER A 232 -15.62 4.74 -1.06
N VAL A 233 -14.60 4.86 -0.20
CA VAL A 233 -13.21 4.55 -0.58
C VAL A 233 -13.06 3.11 -1.09
N ILE A 234 -13.77 2.14 -0.51
CA ILE A 234 -13.72 0.74 -0.93
C ILE A 234 -14.21 0.57 -2.37
N ASP A 235 -15.17 1.38 -2.83
CA ASP A 235 -15.67 1.35 -4.20
C ASP A 235 -14.62 1.80 -5.22
N LEU A 236 -13.67 2.66 -4.83
CA LEU A 236 -12.51 3.02 -5.66
C LEU A 236 -11.61 1.82 -5.93
N THR A 237 -11.57 0.85 -5.02
CA THR A 237 -10.58 -0.23 -5.04
C THR A 237 -11.14 -1.59 -5.40
N ALA A 238 -12.38 -1.90 -5.01
CA ALA A 238 -12.97 -3.22 -5.15
C ALA A 238 -12.99 -3.69 -6.61
N ARG A 239 -13.42 -2.81 -7.53
CA ARG A 239 -13.47 -3.11 -8.96
C ARG A 239 -12.08 -3.31 -9.55
N VAL A 240 -11.16 -2.38 -9.29
CA VAL A 240 -9.79 -2.45 -9.81
C VAL A 240 -9.09 -3.70 -9.29
N THR A 241 -9.29 -4.04 -8.02
CA THR A 241 -8.80 -5.28 -7.40
C THR A 241 -9.35 -6.51 -8.09
N LYS A 242 -10.67 -6.58 -8.32
CA LYS A 242 -11.31 -7.71 -9.02
C LYS A 242 -10.78 -7.88 -10.45
N LEU A 243 -10.63 -6.78 -11.19
CA LEU A 243 -10.07 -6.80 -12.55
C LEU A 243 -8.62 -7.28 -12.55
N THR A 244 -7.82 -6.79 -11.60
CA THR A 244 -6.41 -7.16 -11.43
C THR A 244 -6.28 -8.65 -11.13
N ILE A 245 -7.10 -9.19 -10.21
CA ILE A 245 -7.12 -10.61 -9.87
C ILE A 245 -7.55 -11.46 -11.07
N GLY A 246 -8.61 -11.06 -11.80
CA GLY A 246 -9.06 -11.80 -12.99
C GLY A 246 -8.00 -11.84 -14.10
N LEU A 247 -7.27 -10.75 -14.30
CA LEU A 247 -6.14 -10.70 -15.23
C LEU A 247 -4.99 -11.60 -14.78
N ALA A 248 -4.60 -11.55 -13.51
CA ALA A 248 -3.58 -12.41 -12.93
C ALA A 248 -3.94 -13.91 -13.01
N GLN A 249 -5.20 -14.26 -12.71
CA GLN A 249 -5.72 -15.61 -12.87
C GLN A 249 -5.62 -16.11 -14.32
N SER A 250 -5.80 -15.23 -15.30
CA SER A 250 -5.69 -15.61 -16.72
C SER A 250 -4.26 -16.01 -17.09
N PHE A 251 -3.24 -15.37 -16.51
CA PHE A 251 -1.85 -15.82 -16.62
C PHE A 251 -1.59 -17.12 -15.87
N LEU A 252 -2.18 -17.29 -14.68
CA LEU A 252 -2.00 -18.51 -13.89
C LEU A 252 -2.56 -19.74 -14.62
N LEU A 253 -3.78 -19.66 -15.16
CA LEU A 253 -4.40 -20.75 -15.92
C LEU A 253 -3.56 -21.11 -17.16
N GLN A 254 -3.06 -20.11 -17.89
CA GLN A 254 -2.16 -20.34 -19.02
C GLN A 254 -0.88 -21.08 -18.59
N ALA A 255 -0.27 -20.68 -17.47
CA ALA A 255 0.94 -21.31 -16.95
C ALA A 255 0.69 -22.72 -16.40
N ASN A 256 -0.54 -23.02 -15.96
CA ASN A 256 -0.96 -24.39 -15.67
C ASN A 256 -1.24 -25.24 -16.92
N GLY A 257 -1.11 -24.68 -18.12
CA GLY A 257 -1.45 -25.40 -19.36
C GLY A 257 -2.96 -25.58 -19.57
N GLU A 258 -3.79 -24.85 -18.82
CA GLU A 258 -5.24 -24.91 -18.96
C GLU A 258 -5.70 -24.08 -20.16
N GLU A 259 -6.73 -24.57 -20.86
CA GLU A 259 -7.31 -23.84 -21.98
C GLU A 259 -7.99 -22.54 -21.49
N PRO A 260 -7.75 -21.39 -22.17
CA PRO A 260 -8.30 -20.13 -21.72
C PRO A 260 -9.83 -20.10 -21.73
N GLN A 261 -10.41 -19.92 -20.55
CA GLN A 261 -11.87 -19.87 -20.39
C GLN A 261 -12.47 -18.51 -20.77
N ASN A 262 -11.68 -17.43 -20.66
CA ASN A 262 -12.13 -16.07 -20.91
C ASN A 262 -11.40 -15.44 -22.12
N LYS A 263 -11.96 -14.34 -22.66
CA LYS A 263 -11.38 -13.65 -23.83
C LYS A 263 -9.96 -13.13 -23.59
N VAL A 264 -9.64 -12.71 -22.37
CA VAL A 264 -8.30 -12.19 -22.00
C VAL A 264 -7.25 -13.29 -22.10
N GLY A 265 -7.51 -14.46 -21.52
CA GLY A 265 -6.60 -15.59 -21.58
C GLY A 265 -6.38 -16.09 -23.01
N LYS A 266 -7.41 -16.02 -23.88
CA LYS A 266 -7.25 -16.33 -25.32
C LYS A 266 -6.25 -15.40 -25.98
N LEU A 267 -6.41 -14.07 -25.81
CA LEU A 267 -5.49 -13.06 -26.33
C LEU A 267 -4.06 -13.23 -25.78
N ILE A 268 -3.91 -13.51 -24.49
CA ILE A 268 -2.61 -13.80 -23.87
C ILE A 268 -1.96 -15.03 -24.52
N GLY A 269 -2.75 -16.04 -24.90
CA GLY A 269 -2.30 -17.26 -25.55
C GLY A 269 -2.00 -17.15 -27.04
N GLU A 270 -2.43 -16.07 -27.70
CA GLU A 270 -2.25 -15.86 -29.15
C GLU A 270 -0.82 -15.42 -29.51
N SER A 271 -0.18 -14.57 -28.70
CA SER A 271 1.18 -14.12 -28.96
C SER A 271 1.92 -13.62 -27.72
N ILE A 272 3.26 -13.68 -27.76
CA ILE A 272 4.14 -13.12 -26.73
C ILE A 272 3.93 -11.60 -26.58
N HIS A 273 3.63 -10.91 -27.69
CA HIS A 273 3.36 -9.48 -27.68
C HIS A 273 2.14 -9.15 -26.83
N MET A 274 1.00 -9.82 -27.08
CA MET A 274 -0.23 -9.62 -26.28
C MET A 274 -0.01 -10.00 -24.82
N ALA A 275 0.72 -11.08 -24.53
CA ALA A 275 1.07 -11.43 -23.16
C ALA A 275 1.86 -10.31 -22.47
N ASN A 276 2.84 -9.70 -23.15
CA ASN A 276 3.61 -8.58 -22.61
C ASN A 276 2.76 -7.32 -22.40
N GLU A 277 1.86 -7.00 -23.32
CA GLU A 277 0.95 -5.86 -23.13
C GLU A 277 0.07 -6.06 -21.90
N PHE A 278 -0.52 -7.23 -21.72
CA PHE A 278 -1.34 -7.54 -20.53
C PHE A 278 -0.52 -7.61 -19.24
N ARG A 279 0.77 -7.98 -19.28
CA ARG A 279 1.67 -7.87 -18.11
C ARG A 279 1.90 -6.41 -17.73
N GLN A 280 2.09 -5.54 -18.72
CA GLN A 280 2.22 -4.09 -18.48
C GLN A 280 0.91 -3.50 -17.95
N THR A 281 -0.24 -3.92 -18.47
CA THR A 281 -1.55 -3.57 -17.91
C THR A 281 -1.66 -4.01 -16.45
N LEU A 282 -1.32 -5.27 -16.14
CA LEU A 282 -1.36 -5.79 -14.78
C LEU A 282 -0.46 -4.96 -13.84
N ARG A 283 0.76 -4.63 -14.30
CA ARG A 283 1.67 -3.72 -13.59
C ARG A 283 1.02 -2.38 -13.33
N ALA A 284 0.45 -1.74 -14.35
CA ALA A 284 -0.20 -0.43 -14.23
C ALA A 284 -1.39 -0.44 -13.27
N LEU A 285 -2.17 -1.54 -13.25
CA LEU A 285 -3.27 -1.70 -12.29
C LEU A 285 -2.75 -1.85 -10.87
N VAL A 286 -1.77 -2.72 -10.63
CA VAL A 286 -1.18 -2.95 -9.29
C VAL A 286 -0.51 -1.68 -8.75
N THR A 287 0.24 -0.97 -9.59
CA THR A 287 0.92 0.27 -9.18
C THR A 287 0.00 1.49 -9.14
N SER A 288 -1.27 1.36 -9.53
CA SER A 288 -2.22 2.47 -9.58
C SER A 288 -2.59 3.05 -8.21
N GLY A 289 -2.32 2.30 -7.14
CA GLY A 289 -2.75 2.62 -5.79
C GLY A 289 -4.25 2.41 -5.58
N PHE A 290 -4.89 1.49 -6.30
CA PHE A 290 -6.31 1.11 -6.13
C PHE A 290 -6.52 -0.39 -5.96
N VAL A 291 -5.45 -1.14 -5.68
CA VAL A 291 -5.52 -2.59 -5.54
C VAL A 291 -5.33 -2.98 -4.07
N ALA A 292 -6.28 -3.77 -3.56
CA ALA A 292 -6.19 -4.50 -2.31
C ALA A 292 -5.98 -3.66 -1.03
N TYR A 293 -6.59 -2.47 -0.93
CA TYR A 293 -6.55 -1.65 0.30
C TYR A 293 -7.03 -2.39 1.55
N GLY A 294 -8.00 -3.30 1.42
CA GLY A 294 -8.53 -4.09 2.53
C GLY A 294 -7.74 -5.34 2.89
N LYS A 295 -6.64 -5.66 2.18
CA LYS A 295 -5.80 -6.81 2.53
C LYS A 295 -4.70 -6.35 3.49
N ALA A 296 -4.46 -7.12 4.56
CA ALA A 296 -3.30 -6.97 5.44
C ALA A 296 -2.00 -7.41 4.71
N SER A 297 -1.70 -6.77 3.58
CA SER A 297 -0.60 -7.12 2.69
C SER A 297 0.16 -5.84 2.31
N PRO A 298 1.24 -5.49 3.03
CA PRO A 298 1.98 -4.25 2.83
C PRO A 298 2.54 -4.10 1.41
N LEU A 299 2.83 -5.22 0.73
CA LEU A 299 3.37 -5.21 -0.63
C LEU A 299 2.47 -4.48 -1.63
N TYR A 300 1.13 -4.56 -1.53
CA TYR A 300 0.24 -3.81 -2.43
C TYR A 300 0.27 -2.31 -2.17
N ILE A 301 0.35 -1.92 -0.89
CA ILE A 301 0.47 -0.50 -0.50
C ILE A 301 1.79 0.05 -1.03
N LEU A 302 2.88 -0.71 -0.90
CA LEU A 302 4.18 -0.35 -1.47
C LEU A 302 4.12 -0.19 -2.99
N SER A 303 3.56 -1.15 -3.73
CA SER A 303 3.41 -1.03 -5.18
C SER A 303 2.53 0.16 -5.57
N GLY A 304 1.42 0.37 -4.86
CA GLY A 304 0.48 1.47 -5.08
C GLY A 304 1.08 2.85 -4.80
N LYS A 305 2.14 2.94 -4.00
CA LYS A 305 2.85 4.19 -3.73
C LYS A 305 3.52 4.77 -4.97
N GLN A 306 3.84 3.94 -5.97
CA GLN A 306 4.51 4.40 -7.20
C GLN A 306 3.67 5.43 -7.99
N SER A 307 2.34 5.40 -7.87
CA SER A 307 1.48 6.39 -8.51
C SER A 307 1.23 7.64 -7.66
N ARG A 308 1.90 7.77 -6.50
CA ARG A 308 1.67 8.85 -5.54
C ARG A 308 2.81 9.85 -5.52
N ARG A 309 2.47 11.08 -5.14
CA ARG A 309 3.39 12.20 -4.97
C ARG A 309 3.60 12.47 -3.50
N PHE A 310 4.83 12.75 -3.13
CA PHE A 310 5.22 13.06 -1.76
C PHE A 310 5.84 14.45 -1.73
N GLY A 311 5.47 15.27 -0.74
CA GLY A 311 6.04 16.60 -0.57
C GLY A 311 7.52 16.54 -0.18
N LYS A 312 7.90 15.54 0.62
CA LYS A 312 9.27 15.18 0.94
C LYS A 312 9.54 13.73 0.52
N VAL A 313 10.76 13.43 0.06
CA VAL A 313 11.10 12.06 -0.38
C VAL A 313 10.98 11.04 0.76
N GLN A 314 11.29 11.45 1.99
CA GLN A 314 11.17 10.65 3.21
C GLN A 314 9.73 10.19 3.50
N ASP A 315 8.73 10.99 3.09
CA ASP A 315 7.31 10.63 3.28
C ASP A 315 6.92 9.40 2.45
N SER A 316 7.72 8.99 1.46
CA SER A 316 7.53 7.72 0.75
C SER A 316 7.67 6.47 1.63
N CYS A 317 8.11 6.65 2.87
CA CYS A 317 8.09 5.66 3.96
C CYS A 317 7.23 6.17 5.13
N TRP A 318 7.51 7.37 5.63
CA TRP A 318 6.88 7.89 6.84
C TRP A 318 5.37 8.08 6.74
N ALA A 319 4.86 8.46 5.57
CA ALA A 319 3.42 8.62 5.36
C ALA A 319 2.65 7.28 5.23
N LEU A 320 3.35 6.14 5.24
CA LEU A 320 2.76 4.81 5.09
C LEU A 320 2.81 3.96 6.37
N ILE A 321 3.46 4.46 7.43
CA ILE A 321 3.59 3.78 8.73
C ILE A 321 2.21 3.36 9.26
N GLY A 322 1.22 4.26 9.22
CA GLY A 322 -0.13 3.98 9.68
C GLY A 322 -0.87 2.98 8.78
N ALA A 323 -0.71 3.08 7.46
CA ALA A 323 -1.35 2.14 6.51
C ALA A 323 -0.90 0.69 6.72
N MET A 324 0.35 0.53 7.17
CA MET A 324 0.98 -0.75 7.48
C MET A 324 0.98 -1.03 8.98
N GLU A 325 0.25 -0.22 9.76
CA GLU A 325 0.10 -0.36 11.20
C GLU A 325 1.43 -0.62 11.93
N LEU A 326 2.49 0.05 11.52
CA LEU A 326 3.80 -0.09 12.14
C LEU A 326 3.85 0.76 13.41
N GLU A 327 4.13 0.13 14.54
CA GLU A 327 4.15 0.79 15.85
C GLU A 327 5.60 0.94 16.35
N GLY A 328 5.86 1.93 17.21
CA GLY A 328 7.18 2.14 17.82
C GLY A 328 8.26 2.73 16.91
N ILE A 329 7.94 3.09 15.67
CA ILE A 329 8.89 3.74 14.75
C ILE A 329 9.06 5.21 15.13
N THR A 330 10.31 5.63 15.36
CA THR A 330 10.66 7.04 15.54
C THR A 330 10.86 7.70 14.18
N VAL A 331 10.00 8.67 13.84
CA VAL A 331 10.11 9.44 12.59
C VAL A 331 11.23 10.47 12.72
N ASN A 332 12.22 10.38 11.82
CA ASN A 332 13.31 11.34 11.72
C ASN A 332 13.53 11.73 10.25
N TYR A 333 13.41 13.03 9.94
CA TYR A 333 13.57 13.56 8.59
C TYR A 333 15.02 13.89 8.22
N ASP A 334 15.92 13.95 9.22
CA ASP A 334 17.32 14.29 9.04
C ASP A 334 18.17 13.09 8.60
N LEU A 335 17.60 11.87 8.64
CA LEU A 335 18.28 10.66 8.20
C LEU A 335 18.36 10.57 6.67
N PRO A 336 19.44 9.99 6.12
CA PRO A 336 19.51 9.61 4.71
C PRO A 336 18.39 8.66 4.31
N MET A 337 17.94 8.74 3.05
CA MET A 337 16.80 7.95 2.57
C MET A 337 17.02 6.43 2.69
N ASP A 338 18.25 5.93 2.50
CA ASP A 338 18.54 4.50 2.60
C ASP A 338 18.44 4.00 4.06
N GLU A 339 18.82 4.83 5.04
CA GLU A 339 18.62 4.52 6.46
C GLU A 339 17.12 4.52 6.83
N ILE A 340 16.37 5.49 6.31
CA ILE A 340 14.90 5.54 6.46
C ILE A 340 14.24 4.28 5.90
N LYS A 341 14.61 3.89 4.68
CA LYS A 341 14.14 2.65 4.05
C LYS A 341 14.51 1.44 4.91
N MET A 342 15.68 1.44 5.55
CA MET A 342 16.10 0.32 6.38
C MET A 342 15.30 0.19 7.66
N ILE A 343 15.09 1.29 8.39
CA ILE A 343 14.24 1.32 9.58
C ILE A 343 12.83 0.83 9.21
N PHE A 344 12.29 1.36 8.12
CA PHE A 344 10.96 1.02 7.64
C PHE A 344 10.83 -0.45 7.21
N LEU A 345 11.79 -0.96 6.43
CA LEU A 345 11.81 -2.35 5.97
C LEU A 345 12.00 -3.34 7.13
N THR A 346 12.82 -2.98 8.12
CA THR A 346 13.04 -3.82 9.31
C THR A 346 11.74 -3.98 10.08
N ALA A 347 11.02 -2.88 10.34
CA ALA A 347 9.72 -2.93 11.00
C ALA A 347 8.67 -3.73 10.18
N LEU A 348 8.73 -3.66 8.85
CA LEU A 348 7.88 -4.47 7.98
C LEU A 348 8.18 -5.96 8.11
N PHE A 349 9.45 -6.37 8.13
CA PHE A 349 9.81 -7.77 8.36
C PHE A 349 9.42 -8.22 9.75
N GLU A 350 9.66 -7.41 10.79
CA GLU A 350 9.26 -7.72 12.16
C GLU A 350 7.75 -8.01 12.27
N LYS A 351 6.91 -7.17 11.64
CA LYS A 351 5.46 -7.34 11.69
C LYS A 351 4.91 -8.40 10.74
N TYR A 352 5.35 -8.43 9.49
CA TYR A 352 4.72 -9.20 8.41
C TYR A 352 5.49 -10.45 7.97
N GLN A 353 6.73 -10.64 8.42
CA GLN A 353 7.56 -11.84 8.19
C GLN A 353 7.49 -12.32 6.73
N TRP A 354 7.08 -13.57 6.49
CA TRP A 354 7.07 -14.22 5.19
C TRP A 354 6.17 -13.55 4.15
N SER A 355 5.14 -12.79 4.58
CA SER A 355 4.31 -12.02 3.66
C SER A 355 5.12 -10.96 2.90
N MET A 356 6.25 -10.49 3.45
CA MET A 356 7.17 -9.57 2.77
C MET A 356 7.97 -10.23 1.64
N LEU A 357 8.06 -11.57 1.63
CA LEU A 357 8.77 -12.34 0.60
C LEU A 357 7.82 -13.01 -0.40
N LEU A 358 6.52 -12.66 -0.41
CA LEU A 358 5.58 -13.01 -1.47
C LEU A 358 5.86 -12.20 -2.74
N LEU A 359 7.07 -12.35 -3.25
CA LEU A 359 7.67 -11.58 -4.33
C LEU A 359 8.23 -12.52 -5.42
N PRO A 360 8.16 -12.11 -6.70
CA PRO A 360 8.76 -12.88 -7.78
C PRO A 360 10.30 -12.81 -7.72
N GLN A 361 10.99 -13.59 -8.54
CA GLN A 361 12.43 -13.38 -8.75
C GLN A 361 12.66 -12.03 -9.44
N PRO A 362 13.54 -11.16 -8.92
CA PRO A 362 13.85 -9.89 -9.59
C PRO A 362 14.84 -10.11 -10.74
N LEU A 363 14.35 -10.13 -12.00
CA LEU A 363 15.17 -10.20 -13.21
C LEU A 363 15.05 -8.89 -14.03
N PHE A 364 15.30 -7.77 -13.37
CA PHE A 364 15.30 -6.45 -13.99
C PHE A 364 16.32 -5.55 -13.27
N ALA A 365 16.83 -4.55 -13.99
CA ALA A 365 17.70 -3.56 -13.41
C ALA A 365 16.92 -2.48 -12.66
N VAL A 366 17.40 -2.06 -11.49
CA VAL A 366 16.83 -0.94 -10.75
C VAL A 366 17.48 0.35 -11.24
N ASN A 367 16.69 1.19 -11.92
CA ASN A 367 17.15 2.50 -12.40
C ASN A 367 17.12 3.53 -11.27
N LYS A 368 18.29 4.05 -10.88
CA LYS A 368 18.46 5.18 -9.94
C LYS A 368 18.99 6.41 -10.70
N GLY A 369 18.19 6.92 -11.63
CA GLY A 369 18.58 8.04 -12.49
C GLY A 369 19.51 7.59 -13.62
N GLN A 370 20.77 8.05 -13.63
CA GLN A 370 21.75 7.71 -14.68
C GLN A 370 22.41 6.33 -14.52
N PHE A 371 22.19 5.66 -13.38
CA PHE A 371 22.82 4.38 -13.08
C PHE A 371 21.78 3.27 -12.94
N ALA A 372 22.09 2.12 -13.53
CA ALA A 372 21.40 0.86 -13.30
C ALA A 372 22.16 0.09 -12.21
N SER A 373 21.44 -0.44 -11.24
CA SER A 373 21.99 -1.30 -10.18
C SER A 373 21.15 -2.56 -10.05
N ASP A 374 21.76 -3.62 -9.50
CA ASP A 374 21.01 -4.83 -9.15
C ASP A 374 19.98 -4.56 -8.06
N PHE A 375 19.03 -5.47 -7.95
CA PHE A 375 17.97 -5.41 -6.95
C PHE A 375 18.53 -5.62 -5.53
N GLN A 376 18.23 -4.71 -4.62
CA GLN A 376 18.58 -4.77 -3.20
C GLN A 376 17.32 -4.91 -2.35
N TRP A 377 17.44 -5.47 -1.14
CA TRP A 377 16.28 -5.65 -0.24
C TRP A 377 15.51 -4.35 0.04
N ILE A 378 16.21 -3.21 0.18
CA ILE A 378 15.58 -1.89 0.35
C ILE A 378 14.70 -1.47 -0.83
N ASN A 379 14.88 -2.04 -2.02
CA ASN A 379 14.04 -1.75 -3.18
C ASN A 379 12.64 -2.37 -3.05
N ILE A 380 12.40 -3.30 -2.11
CA ILE A 380 11.05 -3.72 -1.73
C ILE A 380 10.25 -2.50 -1.26
N VAL A 381 10.86 -1.62 -0.45
CA VAL A 381 10.22 -0.41 0.06
C VAL A 381 9.80 0.50 -1.09
N ASP A 382 10.56 0.55 -2.18
CA ASP A 382 10.23 1.34 -3.37
C ASP A 382 9.00 0.80 -4.12
N GLY A 383 8.50 -0.39 -3.76
CA GLY A 383 7.30 -0.98 -4.34
C GLY A 383 7.51 -1.46 -5.77
N LEU A 384 8.76 -1.62 -6.21
CA LEU A 384 9.11 -1.91 -7.61
C LEU A 384 8.59 -3.27 -8.09
N MET A 385 8.31 -4.18 -7.16
CA MET A 385 7.86 -5.53 -7.46
C MET A 385 6.34 -5.66 -7.39
N ILE A 386 5.78 -6.46 -8.29
CA ILE A 386 4.37 -6.86 -8.25
C ILE A 386 4.24 -7.98 -7.21
N PRO A 387 3.33 -7.87 -6.22
CA PRO A 387 3.18 -8.90 -5.19
C PRO A 387 2.66 -10.21 -5.81
N VAL A 388 3.29 -11.35 -5.49
CA VAL A 388 2.86 -12.67 -6.00
C VAL A 388 1.45 -13.03 -5.52
N GLY A 389 1.03 -12.48 -4.38
CA GLY A 389 -0.33 -12.62 -3.85
C GLY A 389 -1.46 -12.14 -4.78
N VAL A 390 -1.14 -11.48 -5.92
CA VAL A 390 -2.15 -11.19 -6.95
C VAL A 390 -2.51 -12.44 -7.77
N PHE A 391 -1.57 -13.38 -7.91
CA PHE A 391 -1.74 -14.64 -8.63
C PHE A 391 -2.24 -15.76 -7.72
N VAL A 392 -1.84 -15.73 -6.45
CA VAL A 392 -2.11 -16.78 -5.48
C VAL A 392 -2.77 -16.20 -4.24
N ASP A 393 -3.49 -17.02 -3.47
CA ASP A 393 -3.98 -16.52 -2.18
C ASP A 393 -2.78 -16.06 -1.32
N SER A 394 -2.82 -14.80 -0.91
CA SER A 394 -1.73 -14.10 -0.24
C SER A 394 -1.60 -14.49 1.24
N GLN A 395 -2.55 -15.26 1.76
CA GLN A 395 -2.54 -15.71 3.15
C GLN A 395 -1.71 -16.99 3.27
N ILE A 396 -0.46 -16.86 3.74
CA ILE A 396 0.26 -18.00 4.33
C ILE A 396 -0.52 -18.37 5.59
N GLY A 397 -1.12 -19.57 5.61
CA GLY A 397 -1.99 -20.00 6.70
C GLY A 397 -1.40 -19.76 8.10
N LEU A 398 -2.24 -19.30 9.03
CA LEU A 398 -1.85 -19.03 10.43
C LEU A 398 -1.12 -20.20 11.10
N ALA A 399 -1.53 -21.43 10.79
CA ALA A 399 -0.90 -22.65 11.28
C ALA A 399 0.56 -22.79 10.80
N SER A 400 0.83 -22.43 9.53
CA SER A 400 2.17 -22.46 8.95
C SER A 400 3.09 -21.44 9.61
N GLN A 401 2.59 -20.24 9.93
CA GLN A 401 3.40 -19.15 10.50
C GLN A 401 4.11 -19.52 11.82
N ILE A 402 3.51 -20.38 12.65
CA ILE A 402 4.10 -20.80 13.93
C ILE A 402 5.31 -21.72 13.73
N THR A 403 5.28 -22.54 12.66
CA THR A 403 6.32 -23.51 12.34
C THR A 403 7.39 -22.98 11.40
N LEU A 404 7.12 -21.84 10.75
CA LEU A 404 8.07 -21.27 9.81
C LEU A 404 9.27 -20.66 10.54
N PRO A 405 10.46 -20.66 9.90
CA PRO A 405 11.61 -19.96 10.43
C PRO A 405 11.30 -18.46 10.61
N ARG A 406 12.12 -17.75 11.37
CA ARG A 406 12.00 -16.30 11.57
C ARG A 406 12.89 -15.57 10.56
N ILE A 407 12.38 -14.48 10.01
CA ILE A 407 13.15 -13.56 9.18
C ILE A 407 13.58 -12.38 10.03
N SER A 408 14.84 -12.00 9.91
CA SER A 408 15.38 -10.73 10.38
C SER A 408 16.21 -10.08 9.30
N LEU A 409 16.20 -8.75 9.25
CA LEU A 409 17.08 -7.96 8.40
C LEU A 409 18.14 -7.31 9.29
N ASP A 410 19.41 -7.47 8.97
CA ASP A 410 20.49 -6.84 9.72
C ASP A 410 20.88 -5.47 9.15
N ASN A 411 21.72 -4.75 9.90
CA ASN A 411 22.22 -3.42 9.51
C ASN A 411 23.08 -3.43 8.23
N ALA A 412 23.56 -4.61 7.80
CA ALA A 412 24.30 -4.79 6.56
C ALA A 412 23.39 -5.10 5.37
N MET A 413 22.07 -4.91 5.52
CA MET A 413 21.06 -5.19 4.50
C MET A 413 20.99 -6.67 4.15
N MET A 414 21.39 -7.56 5.05
CA MET A 414 21.40 -9.00 4.83
C MET A 414 20.19 -9.62 5.51
N LEU A 415 19.38 -10.30 4.71
CA LEU A 415 18.24 -11.04 5.23
C LEU A 415 18.76 -12.35 5.82
N THR A 416 18.50 -12.56 7.11
CA THR A 416 18.86 -13.78 7.83
C THR A 416 17.60 -14.55 8.18
N ILE A 417 17.60 -15.84 7.87
CA ILE A 417 16.56 -16.79 8.20
C ILE A 417 17.08 -17.65 9.34
N GLN A 418 16.38 -17.58 10.47
CA GLN A 418 16.72 -18.28 11.71
C GLN A 418 15.65 -19.30 12.06
N PRO A 419 15.98 -20.37 12.80
CA PRO A 419 15.00 -21.33 13.26
C PRO A 419 13.80 -20.70 13.99
N PRO A 420 12.63 -21.37 13.95
CA PRO A 420 11.52 -21.04 14.85
C PRO A 420 12.00 -21.02 16.30
N LYS A 421 11.34 -20.24 17.18
CA LYS A 421 11.73 -20.14 18.60
C LYS A 421 11.79 -21.50 19.33
N THR A 422 11.05 -22.48 18.82
CA THR A 422 10.89 -23.83 19.36
C THR A 422 11.94 -24.83 18.84
N SER A 423 12.82 -24.43 17.92
CA SER A 423 13.78 -25.32 17.27
C SER A 423 15.18 -24.71 17.18
N GLN A 424 16.20 -25.57 17.04
CA GLN A 424 17.58 -25.16 16.76
C GLN A 424 17.91 -25.17 15.27
N THR A 425 17.07 -25.81 14.45
CA THR A 425 17.24 -25.92 13.00
C THR A 425 15.91 -25.74 12.27
N PHE A 426 15.99 -25.55 10.96
CA PHE A 426 14.87 -25.65 10.05
C PHE A 426 15.26 -26.40 8.78
N THR A 427 14.25 -26.93 8.09
CA THR A 427 14.43 -27.84 6.97
C THR A 427 14.45 -27.10 5.63
N LEU A 428 15.47 -27.38 4.84
CA LEU A 428 15.54 -27.02 3.42
C LEU A 428 15.36 -28.26 2.54
N TRP A 429 14.67 -28.11 1.42
CA TRP A 429 14.41 -29.18 0.46
C TRP A 429 15.33 -29.06 -0.75
N ARG A 430 15.92 -30.16 -1.21
CA ARG A 430 16.85 -30.19 -2.34
C ARG A 430 16.79 -31.51 -3.09
N ASN A 431 17.33 -31.52 -4.32
CA ASN A 431 17.35 -32.69 -5.20
C ASN A 431 15.92 -33.25 -5.41
N LEU A 432 14.95 -32.35 -5.61
CA LEU A 432 13.57 -32.73 -5.84
C LEU A 432 13.41 -33.23 -7.27
N ASP A 433 12.74 -34.35 -7.46
CA ASP A 433 12.29 -34.77 -8.79
C ASP A 433 10.98 -34.04 -9.11
N ILE A 434 11.15 -32.79 -9.53
CA ILE A 434 10.08 -31.83 -9.84
C ILE A 434 9.34 -32.28 -11.10
N LYS A 435 8.04 -32.52 -10.96
CA LYS A 435 7.14 -32.90 -12.05
C LYS A 435 6.41 -31.71 -12.65
N TRP A 436 6.08 -30.73 -11.81
CA TRP A 436 5.43 -29.50 -12.23
C TRP A 436 5.89 -28.32 -11.37
N TYR A 437 5.90 -27.12 -11.93
CA TYR A 437 6.16 -25.90 -11.18
C TYR A 437 5.56 -24.66 -11.84
N LEU A 438 5.33 -23.64 -11.01
CA LEU A 438 5.00 -22.27 -11.37
C LEU A 438 6.01 -21.36 -10.68
N HIS A 439 6.96 -20.83 -11.45
CA HIS A 439 7.99 -19.93 -10.95
C HIS A 439 7.66 -18.49 -11.35
N TYR A 440 7.45 -17.64 -10.36
CA TYR A 440 7.11 -16.24 -10.57
C TYR A 440 8.39 -15.41 -10.76
N VAL A 441 8.51 -14.76 -11.91
CA VAL A 441 9.70 -13.99 -12.29
C VAL A 441 9.28 -12.63 -12.79
N GLN A 442 9.89 -11.56 -12.28
CA GLN A 442 9.61 -10.21 -12.74
C GLN A 442 10.69 -9.74 -13.71
N THR A 443 10.26 -9.33 -14.90
CA THR A 443 11.06 -8.67 -15.93
C THR A 443 10.61 -7.22 -16.11
N ASP A 444 11.22 -6.49 -17.03
CA ASP A 444 10.79 -5.12 -17.36
C ASP A 444 9.32 -5.05 -17.82
N ALA A 445 8.83 -6.11 -18.47
CA ALA A 445 7.45 -6.19 -18.95
C ALA A 445 6.42 -6.45 -17.82
N GLY A 446 6.86 -6.96 -16.67
CA GLY A 446 5.99 -7.35 -15.55
C GLY A 446 6.30 -8.77 -15.08
N VAL A 447 5.33 -9.42 -14.41
CA VAL A 447 5.52 -10.78 -13.89
C VAL A 447 5.20 -11.81 -14.96
N GLU A 448 6.16 -12.67 -15.22
CA GLU A 448 6.06 -13.91 -15.97
C GLU A 448 5.87 -15.08 -14.99
N ILE A 449 4.97 -16.00 -15.32
CA ILE A 449 4.86 -17.29 -14.62
C ILE A 449 5.47 -18.34 -15.54
N ARG A 450 6.58 -18.93 -15.09
CA ARG A 450 7.35 -19.91 -15.85
C ARG A 450 6.99 -21.31 -15.40
N SER A 451 6.83 -22.22 -16.35
CA SER A 451 6.34 -23.58 -16.09
C SER A 451 6.82 -24.56 -17.18
N PRO A 452 6.59 -25.88 -17.02
CA PRO A 452 6.78 -26.85 -18.10
C PRO A 452 5.75 -26.74 -19.25
N ALA A 453 4.71 -25.93 -19.13
CA ALA A 453 3.65 -25.85 -20.14
C ALA A 453 4.17 -25.31 -21.50
N PRO A 454 3.68 -25.82 -22.66
CA PRO A 454 4.22 -25.53 -23.99
C PRO A 454 4.25 -24.06 -24.42
N LYS A 455 3.45 -23.20 -23.78
CA LYS A 455 3.31 -21.77 -24.10
C LYS A 455 4.06 -20.85 -23.12
N THR A 456 4.82 -21.41 -22.19
CA THR A 456 5.61 -20.64 -21.21
C THR A 456 7.10 -20.77 -21.48
N ASN A 457 7.89 -19.78 -21.05
CA ASN A 457 9.34 -19.90 -21.09
C ASN A 457 9.78 -20.92 -20.02
N PRO A 458 10.36 -22.07 -20.39
CA PRO A 458 10.71 -23.12 -19.44
C PRO A 458 11.96 -22.79 -18.60
N THR A 459 12.65 -21.68 -18.88
CA THR A 459 13.90 -21.27 -18.20
C THR A 459 13.63 -20.14 -17.20
N PRO A 460 14.04 -20.24 -15.92
CA PRO A 460 15.33 -20.75 -15.47
C PRO A 460 15.21 -22.10 -14.76
N ARG A 461 16.27 -22.89 -14.85
CA ARG A 461 16.36 -24.18 -14.15
C ARG A 461 16.29 -23.96 -12.64
N ILE A 462 15.11 -24.17 -12.06
CA ILE A 462 14.95 -24.33 -10.60
C ILE A 462 15.45 -25.70 -10.12
N SER A 463 15.93 -26.57 -11.02
CA SER A 463 16.42 -27.92 -10.69
C SER A 463 17.55 -27.91 -9.66
N ASP A 464 18.39 -26.87 -9.70
CA ASP A 464 19.56 -26.74 -8.85
C ASP A 464 19.28 -25.86 -7.63
N ALA A 465 18.04 -25.37 -7.49
CA ALA A 465 17.61 -24.55 -6.37
C ALA A 465 17.41 -25.41 -5.11
N VAL A 466 17.59 -24.76 -3.97
CA VAL A 466 17.15 -25.28 -2.68
C VAL A 466 15.88 -24.54 -2.29
N PHE A 467 14.93 -25.25 -1.69
CA PHE A 467 13.59 -24.72 -1.43
C PHE A 467 13.31 -24.63 0.06
N LEU A 468 12.88 -23.44 0.49
CA LEU A 468 12.30 -23.26 1.81
C LEU A 468 10.78 -23.30 1.70
N LYS A 469 10.17 -24.36 2.24
CA LYS A 469 8.72 -24.55 2.22
C LYS A 469 8.02 -23.48 3.06
N LEU A 470 6.97 -22.88 2.50
CA LEU A 470 6.08 -21.94 3.16
C LEU A 470 4.71 -22.55 3.47
N GLU A 471 4.19 -23.37 2.56
CA GLU A 471 2.84 -23.92 2.65
C GLU A 471 2.71 -25.21 1.85
N ASP A 472 1.85 -26.13 2.31
CA ASP A 472 1.46 -27.31 1.55
C ASP A 472 0.44 -26.94 0.49
N LEU A 473 0.67 -27.40 -0.74
CA LEU A 473 -0.30 -27.30 -1.82
C LEU A 473 -0.99 -28.64 -1.99
N GLY A 474 -2.26 -28.59 -2.38
CA GLY A 474 -3.01 -29.77 -2.78
C GLY A 474 -2.41 -30.45 -4.02
N LYS A 475 -3.08 -31.50 -4.47
CA LYS A 475 -2.75 -32.15 -5.74
C LYS A 475 -2.95 -31.17 -6.91
N ASN A 476 -2.18 -31.36 -7.97
CA ASN A 476 -2.34 -30.67 -9.24
C ASN A 476 -2.59 -31.72 -10.32
N ASP A 477 -3.65 -31.54 -11.10
CA ASP A 477 -4.07 -32.50 -12.12
C ASP A 477 -3.05 -32.64 -13.26
N ASN A 478 -2.18 -31.64 -13.43
CA ASN A 478 -1.07 -31.67 -14.40
C ASN A 478 0.18 -32.40 -13.86
N ALA A 479 0.22 -32.71 -12.57
CA ALA A 479 1.30 -33.46 -11.96
C ALA A 479 0.89 -34.93 -11.76
N ALA A 480 1.86 -35.85 -11.74
CA ALA A 480 1.59 -37.27 -11.51
C ALA A 480 0.79 -37.50 -10.21
N THR A 481 -0.07 -38.53 -10.20
CA THR A 481 -1.07 -38.81 -9.14
C THR A 481 -0.51 -39.00 -7.72
N THR A 482 0.80 -39.15 -7.58
CA THR A 482 1.54 -39.33 -6.32
C THR A 482 2.42 -38.14 -5.93
N SER A 483 2.33 -37.00 -6.61
CA SER A 483 3.16 -35.83 -6.33
C SER A 483 2.71 -35.06 -5.08
N THR A 484 3.68 -34.53 -4.33
CA THR A 484 3.45 -33.62 -3.20
C THR A 484 3.57 -32.19 -3.69
N GLY A 485 2.57 -31.34 -3.39
CA GLY A 485 2.57 -29.92 -3.74
C GLY A 485 3.09 -29.05 -2.60
N MET A 486 3.89 -28.04 -2.90
CA MET A 486 4.27 -27.01 -1.92
C MET A 486 4.52 -25.65 -2.55
N ARG A 487 4.20 -24.59 -1.79
CA ARG A 487 4.66 -23.23 -2.05
C ARG A 487 5.94 -23.01 -1.27
N CYS A 488 6.94 -22.45 -1.93
CA CYS A 488 8.26 -22.27 -1.35
C CYS A 488 8.96 -21.01 -1.87
N ILE A 489 10.02 -20.62 -1.17
CA ILE A 489 11.01 -19.69 -1.69
C ILE A 489 12.12 -20.52 -2.34
N ALA A 490 12.41 -20.23 -3.60
CA ALA A 490 13.60 -20.76 -4.25
C ALA A 490 14.85 -20.02 -3.77
N ILE A 491 15.90 -20.76 -3.46
CA ILE A 491 17.19 -20.26 -3.01
C ILE A 491 18.23 -20.76 -4.00
N MET A 492 18.82 -19.83 -4.76
CA MET A 492 19.79 -20.12 -5.80
C MET A 492 21.22 -20.03 -5.27
N GLY A 493 22.14 -20.80 -5.86
CA GLY A 493 23.59 -20.70 -5.61
C GLY A 493 24.09 -21.23 -4.26
N LEU A 494 23.21 -21.81 -3.43
CA LEU A 494 23.56 -22.34 -2.11
C LEU A 494 24.57 -23.50 -2.23
N GLY A 495 25.72 -23.39 -1.54
CA GLY A 495 26.73 -24.45 -1.49
C GLY A 495 27.71 -24.49 -2.68
N THR A 496 27.76 -23.44 -3.51
CA THR A 496 28.83 -23.29 -4.51
C THR A 496 30.18 -23.00 -3.82
N PRO A 497 31.33 -23.47 -4.35
CA PRO A 497 32.65 -23.29 -3.71
C PRO A 497 33.06 -21.84 -3.42
N GLN A 498 32.40 -20.88 -4.06
CA GLN A 498 32.62 -19.44 -3.93
C GLN A 498 31.94 -18.84 -2.69
N ILE A 499 30.93 -19.51 -2.11
CA ILE A 499 30.15 -19.03 -0.97
C ILE A 499 30.53 -19.83 0.28
N LYS A 500 31.31 -19.20 1.18
CA LYS A 500 31.90 -19.84 2.39
C LYS A 500 30.93 -20.03 3.55
N GLU A 501 29.71 -19.50 3.49
CA GLU A 501 28.67 -19.58 4.52
C GLU A 501 27.40 -20.21 3.95
N SER A 502 26.45 -20.64 4.80
CA SER A 502 25.08 -21.00 4.39
C SER A 502 24.36 -19.75 3.86
N ALA A 503 24.73 -19.31 2.66
CA ALA A 503 24.20 -18.15 1.99
C ALA A 503 23.72 -18.50 0.57
N GLY A 504 22.60 -17.92 0.17
CA GLY A 504 22.02 -18.11 -1.15
C GLY A 504 21.39 -16.83 -1.68
N ILE A 505 20.90 -16.89 -2.92
CA ILE A 505 20.26 -15.77 -3.61
C ILE A 505 18.76 -16.01 -3.66
N PHE A 506 17.96 -14.98 -3.40
CA PHE A 506 16.51 -15.04 -3.51
C PHE A 506 16.08 -15.33 -4.94
N GLY A 507 15.49 -16.51 -5.14
CA GLY A 507 14.96 -16.98 -6.41
C GLY A 507 13.48 -16.69 -6.60
N GLY A 508 12.82 -15.94 -5.70
CA GLY A 508 11.37 -15.70 -5.77
C GLY A 508 10.51 -16.84 -5.23
N ILE A 509 9.20 -16.60 -5.23
CA ILE A 509 8.20 -17.64 -4.93
C ILE A 509 8.12 -18.67 -6.06
N VAL A 510 7.98 -19.93 -5.68
CA VAL A 510 7.71 -21.05 -6.56
C VAL A 510 6.63 -21.94 -5.94
N ASP A 511 5.61 -22.28 -6.73
CA ASP A 511 4.69 -23.37 -6.43
C ASP A 511 5.18 -24.60 -7.20
N LEU A 512 5.42 -25.73 -6.54
CA LEU A 512 5.97 -26.92 -7.18
C LEU A 512 5.30 -28.22 -6.72
N TRP A 513 5.33 -29.21 -7.62
CA TRP A 513 4.84 -30.57 -7.39
C TRP A 513 5.93 -31.55 -7.77
N PHE A 514 6.28 -32.44 -6.85
CA PHE A 514 7.48 -33.27 -6.97
C PHE A 514 7.27 -34.67 -6.39
N VAL A 515 8.17 -35.60 -6.72
CA VAL A 515 8.18 -36.98 -6.21
C VAL A 515 9.51 -37.26 -5.53
N GLY A 516 9.52 -37.50 -4.21
CA GLY A 516 10.77 -37.77 -3.49
C GLY A 516 11.73 -36.57 -3.45
N GLY A 517 12.90 -36.78 -2.87
CA GLY A 517 13.87 -35.70 -2.66
C GLY A 517 14.57 -35.86 -1.33
N SER A 518 15.45 -34.91 -1.00
CA SER A 518 16.18 -34.92 0.25
C SER A 518 15.99 -33.62 1.01
N THR A 519 16.11 -33.69 2.32
CA THR A 519 16.10 -32.53 3.19
C THR A 519 17.49 -32.27 3.78
N ALA A 520 17.72 -31.03 4.18
CA ALA A 520 18.89 -30.61 4.93
C ALA A 520 18.44 -29.74 6.11
N GLU A 521 18.91 -30.06 7.31
CA GLU A 521 18.70 -29.25 8.50
C GLU A 521 19.74 -28.12 8.55
N VAL A 522 19.28 -26.90 8.75
CA VAL A 522 20.11 -25.69 8.74
C VAL A 522 19.82 -24.87 9.99
N SER A 523 20.87 -24.37 10.63
CA SER A 523 20.76 -23.55 11.85
C SER A 523 20.64 -22.04 11.56
N SER A 524 21.02 -21.60 10.37
CA SER A 524 20.87 -20.22 9.89
C SER A 524 21.12 -20.16 8.38
N LEU A 525 20.41 -19.29 7.67
CA LEU A 525 20.61 -19.03 6.24
C LEU A 525 20.66 -17.52 5.99
N LYS A 526 21.70 -17.05 5.29
CA LYS A 526 21.77 -15.69 4.75
C LYS A 526 21.20 -15.67 3.34
N LEU A 527 20.39 -14.66 3.03
CA LEU A 527 19.72 -14.54 1.75
C LEU A 527 20.02 -13.19 1.10
N HIS A 528 20.69 -13.23 -0.04
CA HIS A 528 20.99 -12.08 -0.88
C HIS A 528 19.81 -11.78 -1.81
N ALA A 529 19.58 -10.50 -2.10
CA ALA A 529 18.48 -10.05 -2.95
C ALA A 529 18.69 -10.38 -4.44
N SER A 530 19.95 -10.39 -4.89
CA SER A 530 20.38 -10.70 -6.26
C SER A 530 21.74 -11.40 -6.26
N ALA A 531 22.11 -11.99 -7.40
CA ALA A 531 23.51 -12.33 -7.66
C ALA A 531 24.29 -11.02 -7.82
N HIS A 532 25.46 -10.92 -7.18
CA HIS A 532 26.41 -9.83 -7.39
C HIS A 532 27.37 -10.16 -8.53
#